data_AF-A0A536A306-F1
#
_entry.id   AF-A0A536A306-F1
#
_cell.length_a   1.000
_cell.length_b   1.000
_cell.length_c   1.000
_cell.angle_alpha   90.00
_cell.angle_beta   90.00
_cell.angle_gamma   90.00
#
_symmetry.space_group_name_H-M   'P 1'
#
loop_
_entity.id
_entity.type
_entity.pdbx_description
1 polymer ?
#
loop_
_entity_poly.entity_id
_entity_poly.type
_entity_poly.pdbx_seq_one_letter_code
_entity_poly.pdbx_strand_id
1 'polypeptide(L)'
;MRFLATVATLILVLVVGVVLLYAVRARSSPVAASPSVRPSATASPEVTKPPFTQAPLPLPTTVRWAVDRGNPDDPQHRSFLELFFDGAAYGFRVVDASGNVVLRFPIAGSGIFGPETCVARVRPQAGVTWIAVDQATLDVFMERYRTYRVVAEGIPAGEVTLDLIDSGCRPSA
;
A
#
# COMPACT_ATOMS: atom_id res chain seq x y z
N MET A 1 1.20 -33.51 -33.00
CA MET A 1 1.72 -33.91 -31.67
C MET A 1 3.17 -33.49 -31.41
N ARG A 2 4.06 -33.43 -32.42
CA ARG A 2 5.47 -33.01 -32.22
C ARG A 2 5.66 -31.54 -31.79
N PHE A 3 4.79 -30.62 -32.25
CA PHE A 3 4.88 -29.18 -31.94
C PHE A 3 4.57 -28.84 -30.46
N LEU A 4 3.60 -29.53 -29.84
CA LEU A 4 3.21 -29.32 -28.45
C LEU A 4 4.31 -29.75 -27.47
N ALA A 5 5.04 -30.82 -27.80
CA ALA A 5 6.16 -31.29 -27.00
C ALA A 5 7.33 -30.28 -27.00
N THR A 6 7.59 -29.62 -28.12
CA THR A 6 8.67 -28.63 -28.22
C THR A 6 8.37 -27.36 -27.42
N VAL A 7 7.11 -26.89 -27.44
CA VAL A 7 6.68 -25.71 -26.69
C VAL A 7 6.71 -25.97 -25.17
N ALA A 8 6.27 -27.15 -24.72
CA ALA A 8 6.30 -27.51 -23.31
C ALA A 8 7.74 -27.56 -22.75
N THR A 9 8.69 -28.09 -23.51
CA THR A 9 10.11 -28.13 -23.12
C THR A 9 10.70 -26.73 -23.02
N LEU A 10 10.34 -25.83 -23.94
CA LEU A 10 10.86 -24.45 -23.94
C LEU A 10 10.36 -23.64 -22.73
N ILE A 11 9.08 -23.82 -22.37
CA ILE A 11 8.49 -23.21 -21.17
C ILE A 11 9.16 -23.73 -19.90
N LEU A 12 9.41 -25.05 -19.80
CA LEU A 12 10.08 -25.64 -18.64
C LEU A 12 11.50 -25.07 -18.45
N VAL A 13 12.28 -24.95 -19.54
CA VAL A 13 13.63 -24.37 -19.49
C VAL A 13 13.60 -22.90 -19.05
N LEU A 14 12.63 -22.13 -19.55
CA LEU A 14 12.44 -20.72 -19.15
C LEU A 14 12.10 -20.60 -17.66
N VAL A 15 11.18 -21.42 -17.15
CA VAL A 15 10.80 -21.41 -15.73
C VAL A 15 11.98 -21.78 -14.83
N VAL A 16 12.73 -22.83 -15.18
CA VAL A 16 13.93 -23.25 -14.41
C VAL A 16 15.00 -22.17 -14.43
N GLY A 17 15.24 -21.52 -15.59
CA GLY A 17 16.20 -20.42 -15.70
C GLY A 17 15.84 -19.22 -14.82
N VAL A 18 14.56 -18.82 -14.81
CA VAL A 18 14.07 -17.71 -13.98
C VAL A 18 14.18 -18.05 -12.50
N VAL A 19 13.80 -19.26 -12.07
CA VAL A 19 13.92 -19.69 -10.66
C VAL A 19 15.37 -19.71 -10.18
N LEU A 20 16.32 -20.18 -11.02
CA LEU A 20 17.74 -20.13 -10.67
C LEU A 20 18.27 -18.69 -10.53
N LEU A 21 17.83 -17.78 -11.40
CA LEU A 21 18.20 -16.35 -11.34
C LEU A 21 17.72 -15.68 -10.04
N TYR A 22 16.54 -16.04 -9.55
CA TYR A 22 16.03 -15.53 -8.26
C TYR A 22 16.74 -16.15 -7.05
N ALA A 23 17.15 -17.42 -7.13
CA ALA A 23 17.87 -18.08 -6.03
C ALA A 23 19.28 -17.52 -5.79
N VAL A 24 19.96 -17.04 -6.84
CA VAL A 24 21.34 -16.50 -6.72
C VAL A 24 21.37 -15.09 -6.10
N ARG A 25 20.28 -14.32 -6.18
CA ARG A 25 20.21 -12.97 -5.58
C ARG A 25 20.00 -12.95 -4.05
N ALA A 26 19.77 -14.12 -3.42
CA ALA A 26 19.40 -14.20 -2.00
C ALA A 26 20.55 -14.53 -1.03
N ARG A 27 21.83 -14.45 -1.44
CA ARG A 27 22.96 -14.61 -0.51
C ARG A 27 24.03 -13.56 -0.74
N SER A 28 23.97 -12.48 0.03
CA SER A 28 25.16 -11.72 0.47
C SER A 28 24.76 -10.69 1.53
N SER A 29 25.03 -10.97 2.80
CA SER A 29 25.41 -9.99 3.85
C SER A 29 25.58 -10.71 5.20
N PRO A 30 26.36 -10.18 6.15
CA PRO A 30 27.80 -9.93 6.06
C PRO A 30 28.55 -10.60 7.24
N VAL A 31 29.83 -10.91 7.09
CA VAL A 31 30.68 -11.27 8.24
C VAL A 31 31.47 -10.03 8.64
N ALA A 32 31.28 -9.62 9.89
CA ALA A 32 31.97 -8.53 10.55
C ALA A 32 33.46 -8.86 10.74
N ALA A 33 34.33 -7.90 10.45
CA ALA A 33 35.66 -7.81 11.03
C ALA A 33 36.10 -6.34 11.10
N SER A 34 36.39 -5.87 12.30
CA SER A 34 37.28 -4.75 12.61
C SER A 34 38.35 -5.32 13.57
N PRO A 35 39.61 -4.84 13.59
CA PRO A 35 39.88 -3.40 13.75
C PRO A 35 41.15 -2.82 13.09
N SER A 36 41.20 -1.47 13.13
CA SER A 36 42.36 -0.57 13.26
C SER A 36 43.37 -0.42 12.11
N VAL A 37 43.51 0.82 11.60
CA VAL A 37 44.73 1.68 11.64
C VAL A 37 44.48 2.98 10.80
N ARG A 38 44.76 4.15 11.38
CA ARG A 38 44.81 5.52 10.80
C ARG A 38 46.22 5.72 10.18
N PRO A 39 46.51 6.55 9.12
CA PRO A 39 46.11 7.96 9.06
C PRO A 39 45.91 8.67 7.69
N SER A 40 45.31 9.86 7.80
CA SER A 40 45.34 11.04 6.92
C SER A 40 45.09 10.89 5.41
N ALA A 41 43.89 11.29 4.99
CA ALA A 41 43.67 11.88 3.68
C ALA A 41 42.87 13.18 3.85
N THR A 42 43.44 14.25 3.30
CA THR A 42 42.97 15.63 3.27
C THR A 42 41.48 15.76 2.97
N ALA A 43 40.70 16.32 3.90
CA ALA A 43 39.31 16.67 3.67
C ALA A 43 39.25 17.85 2.69
N SER A 44 38.84 17.57 1.45
CA SER A 44 38.29 18.55 0.53
C SER A 44 37.01 19.12 1.15
N PRO A 45 36.72 20.43 1.11
CA PRO A 45 35.46 20.96 1.63
C PRO A 45 34.32 20.44 0.75
N GLU A 46 33.63 19.41 1.22
CA GLU A 46 32.38 18.96 0.63
C GLU A 46 31.39 20.12 0.74
N VAL A 47 31.05 20.69 -0.42
CA VAL A 47 30.04 21.72 -0.59
C VAL A 47 28.81 21.26 0.18
N THR A 48 28.58 21.89 1.33
CA THR A 48 27.51 21.51 2.25
C THR A 48 26.20 21.83 1.55
N LYS A 49 25.60 20.80 0.94
CA LYS A 49 24.21 20.85 0.51
C LYS A 49 23.41 21.32 1.72
N PRO A 50 22.66 22.43 1.65
CA PRO A 50 21.84 22.85 2.78
C PRO A 50 20.95 21.67 3.16
N PRO A 51 20.85 21.32 4.46
CA PRO A 51 19.95 20.28 4.89
C PRO A 51 18.55 20.72 4.48
N PHE A 52 17.97 20.04 3.48
CA PHE A 52 16.55 20.09 3.25
C PHE A 52 15.91 19.36 4.44
N THR A 53 15.77 20.07 5.56
CA THR A 53 14.95 19.62 6.67
C THR A 53 13.52 19.86 6.24
N GLN A 54 12.93 18.88 5.55
CA GLN A 54 11.51 18.88 5.28
C GLN A 54 10.80 18.75 6.64
N ALA A 55 9.87 19.66 6.94
CA ALA A 55 9.07 19.54 8.15
C ALA A 55 8.38 18.16 8.15
N PRO A 56 8.33 17.45 9.28
CA PRO A 56 7.63 16.18 9.36
C PRO A 56 6.20 16.32 8.85
N LEU A 57 5.77 15.40 7.99
CA LEU A 57 4.39 15.39 7.52
C LEU A 57 3.45 15.20 8.72
N PRO A 58 2.29 15.86 8.73
CA PRO A 58 1.31 15.68 9.79
C PRO A 58 0.84 14.22 9.84
N LEU A 59 0.68 13.73 11.07
CA LEU A 59 0.13 12.42 11.34
C LEU A 59 -1.36 12.39 10.99
N PRO A 60 -1.88 11.29 10.43
CA PRO A 60 -3.31 11.11 10.28
C PRO A 60 -3.99 11.10 11.64
N THR A 61 -5.10 11.82 11.78
CA THR A 61 -5.92 11.86 13.00
C THR A 61 -7.32 11.31 12.78
N THR A 62 -7.76 11.26 11.52
CA THR A 62 -9.10 10.87 11.10
C THR A 62 -8.97 9.93 9.90
N VAL A 63 -9.70 8.81 9.94
CA VAL A 63 -9.87 7.95 8.76
C VAL A 63 -11.37 7.78 8.48
N ARG A 64 -11.77 8.16 7.27
CA ARG A 64 -13.13 7.97 6.76
C ARG A 64 -13.13 6.96 5.64
N TRP A 65 -14.22 6.24 5.45
CA TRP A 65 -14.35 5.29 4.33
C TRP A 65 -15.53 5.57 3.42
N ALA A 66 -15.40 5.19 2.16
CA ALA A 66 -16.48 5.19 1.18
C ALA A 66 -16.39 3.98 0.25
N VAL A 67 -17.42 3.81 -0.57
CA VAL A 67 -17.47 2.76 -1.59
C VAL A 67 -17.87 3.41 -2.90
N ASP A 68 -17.14 3.07 -3.95
CA ASP A 68 -17.49 3.37 -5.33
C ASP A 68 -17.68 2.09 -6.14
N ARG A 69 -18.43 2.21 -7.25
CA ARG A 69 -18.47 1.14 -8.25
C ARG A 69 -17.07 0.98 -8.84
N GLY A 70 -16.66 -0.27 -9.03
CA GLY A 70 -15.44 -0.54 -9.79
C GLY A 70 -15.62 -0.34 -11.28
N ASN A 71 -14.60 -0.74 -12.03
CA ASN A 71 -14.65 -0.70 -13.49
C ASN A 71 -15.83 -1.57 -13.99
N PRO A 72 -16.77 -1.04 -14.81
CA PRO A 72 -17.86 -1.83 -15.37
C PRO A 72 -17.37 -3.01 -16.22
N ASP A 73 -16.17 -2.90 -16.80
CA ASP A 73 -15.55 -3.96 -17.60
C ASP A 73 -14.76 -4.96 -16.73
N ASP A 74 -14.69 -4.79 -15.41
CA ASP A 74 -14.14 -5.82 -14.52
C ASP A 74 -15.08 -7.03 -14.52
N PRO A 75 -14.65 -8.21 -15.01
CA PRO A 75 -15.49 -9.40 -15.05
C PRO A 75 -15.88 -9.90 -13.65
N GLN A 76 -15.16 -9.46 -12.61
CA GLN A 76 -15.47 -9.78 -11.22
C GLN A 76 -16.42 -8.76 -10.59
N HIS A 77 -16.75 -7.67 -11.32
CA HIS A 77 -17.62 -6.57 -10.86
C HIS A 77 -17.25 -6.09 -9.44
N ARG A 78 -15.95 -5.99 -9.16
CA ARG A 78 -15.46 -5.57 -7.84
C ARG A 78 -15.85 -4.13 -7.57
N SER A 79 -16.04 -3.81 -6.31
CA SER A 79 -16.23 -2.42 -5.85
C SER A 79 -14.90 -1.85 -5.38
N PHE A 80 -14.76 -0.54 -5.43
CA PHE A 80 -13.63 0.14 -4.80
C PHE A 80 -14.02 0.54 -3.39
N LEU A 81 -13.30 -0.01 -2.40
CA LEU A 81 -13.37 0.44 -1.02
C LEU A 81 -12.25 1.45 -0.80
N GLU A 82 -12.60 2.62 -0.28
CA GLU A 82 -11.73 3.78 -0.20
C GLU A 82 -11.53 4.22 1.25
N LEU A 83 -10.32 4.67 1.59
CA LEU A 83 -10.00 5.32 2.85
C LEU A 83 -9.49 6.74 2.59
N PHE A 84 -10.12 7.71 3.24
CA PHE A 84 -9.73 9.11 3.27
C PHE A 84 -9.08 9.44 4.60
N PHE A 85 -7.96 10.14 4.60
CA PHE A 85 -7.20 10.45 5.81
C PHE A 85 -6.51 11.82 5.76
N ASP A 86 -6.46 12.50 6.90
CA ASP A 86 -5.89 13.84 7.07
C ASP A 86 -4.42 13.78 7.50
N GLY A 87 -3.54 13.31 6.64
CA GLY A 87 -2.11 13.25 6.98
C GLY A 87 -1.32 12.44 5.97
N ALA A 88 -0.16 11.95 6.41
CA ALA A 88 0.67 11.05 5.62
C ALA A 88 0.89 9.73 6.35
N ALA A 89 0.75 8.62 5.61
CA ALA A 89 1.10 7.28 6.04
C ALA A 89 1.56 6.46 4.83
N TYR A 90 2.32 5.40 5.06
CA TYR A 90 2.81 4.49 4.03
C TYR A 90 1.97 3.21 3.88
N GLY A 91 0.84 3.13 4.57
CA GLY A 91 -0.09 2.01 4.45
C GLY A 91 -1.13 2.04 5.55
N PHE A 92 -2.20 1.27 5.34
CA PHE A 92 -3.24 1.11 6.33
C PHE A 92 -3.65 -0.35 6.45
N ARG A 93 -3.94 -0.78 7.67
CA ARG A 93 -4.62 -2.05 7.94
C ARG A 93 -5.92 -1.77 8.64
N VAL A 94 -7.00 -2.38 8.18
CA VAL A 94 -8.22 -2.46 8.95
C VAL A 94 -8.10 -3.67 9.86
N VAL A 95 -8.35 -3.49 11.16
CA VAL A 95 -8.29 -4.55 12.16
C VAL A 95 -9.64 -4.70 12.86
N ASP A 96 -9.95 -5.93 13.26
CA ASP A 96 -11.12 -6.23 14.10
C ASP A 96 -10.87 -5.86 15.58
N ALA A 97 -11.89 -6.04 16.42
CA ALA A 97 -11.82 -5.76 17.85
C ALA A 97 -10.78 -6.63 18.61
N SER A 98 -10.35 -7.74 18.03
CA SER A 98 -9.29 -8.61 18.57
C SER A 98 -7.89 -8.25 18.04
N GLY A 99 -7.79 -7.28 17.14
CA GLY A 99 -6.54 -6.85 16.51
C GLY A 99 -6.14 -7.66 15.28
N ASN A 100 -6.99 -8.56 14.78
CA ASN A 100 -6.68 -9.30 13.56
C ASN A 100 -6.87 -8.40 12.34
N VAL A 101 -5.97 -8.52 11.37
CA VAL A 101 -6.04 -7.77 10.12
C VAL A 101 -7.14 -8.35 9.23
N VAL A 102 -8.13 -7.53 8.90
CA VAL A 102 -9.23 -7.89 7.98
C VAL A 102 -8.96 -7.41 6.56
N LEU A 103 -8.38 -6.22 6.40
CA LEU A 103 -8.05 -5.64 5.09
C LEU A 103 -6.71 -4.91 5.15
N ARG A 104 -6.00 -4.89 4.03
CA ARG A 104 -4.76 -4.13 3.85
C ARG A 104 -4.91 -3.17 2.69
N PHE A 105 -4.59 -1.91 2.93
CA PHE A 105 -4.55 -0.85 1.94
C PHE A 105 -3.09 -0.44 1.74
N PRO A 106 -2.55 -0.56 0.53
CA PRO A 106 -1.24 -0.01 0.23
C PRO A 106 -1.31 1.53 0.20
N ILE A 107 -0.19 2.19 -0.06
CA ILE A 107 -0.24 3.54 -0.61
C ILE A 107 -0.84 3.41 -1.99
N ALA A 108 -2.02 3.98 -2.21
CA ALA A 108 -2.56 4.02 -3.56
C ALA A 108 -1.68 4.88 -4.45
N GLY A 109 -1.43 4.38 -5.66
CA GLY A 109 -0.94 5.22 -6.76
C GLY A 109 -2.01 6.21 -7.21
N SER A 110 -1.67 7.05 -8.18
CA SER A 110 -2.66 7.96 -8.79
C SER A 110 -3.81 7.17 -9.43
N GLY A 111 -5.05 7.53 -9.09
CA GLY A 111 -6.26 7.06 -9.76
C GLY A 111 -6.91 8.19 -10.55
N ILE A 112 -7.59 7.86 -11.66
CA ILE A 112 -8.45 8.81 -12.37
C ILE A 112 -9.86 8.62 -11.81
N PHE A 113 -10.28 9.57 -10.97
CA PHE A 113 -11.58 9.55 -10.32
C PHE A 113 -12.49 10.57 -11.01
N GLY A 114 -13.59 10.10 -11.58
CA GLY A 114 -14.60 10.96 -12.22
C GLY A 114 -15.46 11.72 -11.19
N PRO A 115 -16.24 12.72 -11.62
CA PRO A 115 -17.12 13.51 -10.74
C PRO A 115 -18.19 12.67 -10.01
N GLU A 116 -18.50 11.49 -10.53
CA GLU A 116 -19.41 10.50 -9.96
C GLU A 116 -18.80 9.67 -8.82
N THR A 117 -17.52 9.83 -8.53
CA THR A 117 -16.82 9.08 -7.47
C THR A 117 -16.98 9.74 -6.10
N CYS A 118 -16.87 8.95 -5.05
CA CYS A 118 -16.75 9.40 -3.68
C CYS A 118 -15.52 10.28 -3.48
N VAL A 119 -14.40 10.00 -4.14
CA VAL A 119 -13.24 10.88 -4.13
C VAL A 119 -13.60 12.31 -4.57
N ALA A 120 -14.37 12.45 -5.66
CA ALA A 120 -14.80 13.76 -6.13
C ALA A 120 -15.87 14.41 -5.23
N ARG A 121 -16.81 13.63 -4.67
CA ARG A 121 -17.90 14.16 -3.83
C ARG A 121 -17.47 14.54 -2.42
N VAL A 122 -16.59 13.75 -1.81
CA VAL A 122 -16.07 13.99 -0.45
C VAL A 122 -15.18 15.24 -0.42
N ARG A 123 -14.68 15.69 -1.59
CA ARG A 123 -13.85 16.91 -1.77
C ARG A 123 -12.69 16.94 -0.77
N PRO A 124 -11.85 15.89 -0.74
CA PRO A 124 -10.90 15.72 0.34
C PRO A 124 -9.88 16.87 0.34
N GLN A 125 -9.68 17.49 1.51
CA GLN A 125 -8.37 18.05 1.88
C GLN A 125 -7.41 16.94 2.35
N ALA A 126 -7.79 15.68 2.12
CA ALA A 126 -7.24 14.45 2.67
C ALA A 126 -6.53 13.62 1.58
N GLY A 127 -5.61 12.76 2.01
CA GLY A 127 -5.11 11.66 1.19
C GLY A 127 -6.19 10.61 0.98
N VAL A 128 -6.12 9.89 -0.14
CA VAL A 128 -7.00 8.75 -0.42
C VAL A 128 -6.17 7.52 -0.76
N THR A 129 -6.59 6.37 -0.26
CA THR A 129 -6.15 5.06 -0.74
C THR A 129 -7.34 4.15 -0.97
N TRP A 130 -7.18 3.12 -1.80
CA TRP A 130 -8.29 2.25 -2.19
C TRP A 130 -7.81 0.85 -2.54
N ILE A 131 -8.74 -0.09 -2.47
CA ILE A 131 -8.58 -1.47 -2.94
C ILE A 131 -9.84 -1.90 -3.68
N ALA A 132 -9.69 -2.83 -4.62
CA ALA A 132 -10.82 -3.53 -5.20
C ALA A 132 -11.23 -4.71 -4.29
N VAL A 133 -12.51 -4.80 -3.96
CA VAL A 133 -13.08 -5.89 -3.14
C VAL A 133 -14.22 -6.57 -3.87
N ASP A 134 -14.36 -7.88 -3.68
CA ASP A 134 -15.55 -8.60 -4.12
C ASP A 134 -16.77 -8.28 -3.25
N GLN A 135 -17.94 -8.70 -3.72
CA GLN A 135 -19.21 -8.41 -3.04
C GLN A 135 -19.26 -9.03 -1.64
N ALA A 136 -18.78 -10.25 -1.46
CA ALA A 136 -18.83 -10.94 -0.17
C ALA A 136 -17.99 -10.23 0.89
N THR A 137 -16.79 -9.78 0.52
CA THR A 137 -15.90 -9.00 1.37
C THR A 137 -16.54 -7.64 1.71
N LEU A 138 -17.15 -6.99 0.72
CA LEU A 138 -17.84 -5.73 0.94
C LEU A 138 -19.03 -5.89 1.90
N ASP A 139 -19.86 -6.91 1.74
CA ASP A 139 -21.03 -7.15 2.59
C ASP A 139 -20.62 -7.35 4.06
N VAL A 140 -19.60 -8.17 4.30
CA VAL A 140 -19.05 -8.37 5.65
C VAL A 140 -18.50 -7.06 6.23
N PHE A 141 -17.79 -6.27 5.42
CA PHE A 141 -17.30 -4.97 5.84
C PHE A 141 -18.45 -4.02 6.21
N MET A 142 -19.48 -3.93 5.37
CA MET A 142 -20.66 -3.07 5.59
C MET A 142 -21.42 -3.42 6.87
N GLU A 143 -21.51 -4.72 7.22
CA GLU A 143 -22.13 -5.18 8.46
C GLU A 143 -21.30 -4.78 9.69
N ARG A 144 -19.97 -4.81 9.59
CA ARG A 144 -19.07 -4.84 10.75
C ARG A 144 -18.18 -3.63 10.92
N TYR A 145 -18.13 -2.70 9.98
CA TYR A 145 -17.16 -1.58 9.97
C TYR A 145 -17.12 -0.79 11.28
N ARG A 146 -18.24 -0.68 12.00
CA ARG A 146 -18.33 0.02 13.29
C ARG A 146 -17.51 -0.63 14.41
N THR A 147 -17.17 -1.90 14.25
CA THR A 147 -16.31 -2.66 15.17
C THR A 147 -14.84 -2.61 14.79
N TYR A 148 -14.53 -2.10 13.60
CA TYR A 148 -13.18 -2.07 13.07
C TYR A 148 -12.44 -0.80 13.49
N ARG A 149 -11.11 -0.93 13.53
CA ARG A 149 -10.17 0.20 13.66
C ARG A 149 -9.24 0.21 12.46
N VAL A 150 -8.61 1.36 12.21
CA VAL A 150 -7.57 1.49 11.19
C VAL A 150 -6.24 1.72 11.87
N VAL A 151 -5.25 0.91 11.50
CA VAL A 151 -3.86 1.14 11.86
C VAL A 151 -3.20 1.83 10.66
N ALA A 152 -2.78 3.08 10.84
CA ALA A 152 -1.97 3.80 9.86
C ALA A 152 -0.48 3.56 10.15
N GLU A 153 0.27 3.16 9.14
CA GLU A 153 1.65 2.68 9.27
C GLU A 153 2.65 3.60 8.59
N GLY A 154 3.93 3.44 8.97
CA GLY A 154 5.02 4.15 8.32
C GLY A 154 4.98 5.65 8.59
N ILE A 155 4.40 6.02 9.72
CA ILE A 155 4.41 7.39 10.23
C ILE A 155 5.66 7.61 11.10
N PRO A 156 6.07 8.85 11.41
CA PRO A 156 7.19 9.12 12.31
C PRO A 156 7.11 8.40 13.68
N ALA A 157 5.90 8.15 14.19
CA ALA A 157 5.68 7.43 15.45
C ALA A 157 5.67 5.89 15.30
N GLY A 158 5.90 5.34 14.11
CA GLY A 158 5.75 3.93 13.77
C GLY A 158 4.37 3.62 13.20
N GLU A 159 3.36 3.57 14.08
CA GLU A 159 1.96 3.38 13.71
C GLU A 159 1.00 4.11 14.66
N VAL A 160 -0.22 4.40 14.20
CA VAL A 160 -1.31 4.96 15.00
C VAL A 160 -2.59 4.21 14.71
N THR A 161 -3.36 3.90 15.76
CA THR A 161 -4.69 3.27 15.63
C THR A 161 -5.78 4.33 15.73
N LEU A 162 -6.68 4.36 14.76
CA LEU A 162 -7.70 5.37 14.57
C LEU A 162 -9.09 4.72 14.40
N ASP A 163 -10.11 5.51 14.69
CA ASP A 163 -11.51 5.16 14.43
C ASP A 163 -11.79 5.13 12.93
N LEU A 164 -12.61 4.16 12.50
CA LEU A 164 -13.06 4.04 11.12
C LEU A 164 -14.43 4.70 10.95
N ILE A 165 -14.45 5.89 10.37
CA ILE A 165 -15.66 6.72 10.28
C ILE A 165 -16.35 6.54 8.93
N ASP A 166 -17.65 6.31 8.93
CA ASP A 166 -18.42 6.28 7.69
C ASP A 166 -18.49 7.67 7.05
N SER A 167 -18.06 7.79 5.79
CA SER A 167 -18.22 9.04 5.07
C SER A 167 -19.67 9.34 4.66
N GLY A 168 -20.53 8.32 4.64
CA GLY A 168 -21.87 8.36 4.06
C GLY A 168 -21.89 8.30 2.52
N CYS A 169 -20.73 8.30 1.86
CA CYS A 169 -20.65 8.30 0.41
C CYS A 169 -20.71 6.87 -0.16
N ARG A 170 -21.61 6.66 -1.13
CA ARG A 170 -21.86 5.39 -1.82
C ARG A 170 -22.12 5.67 -3.31
N PRO A 171 -22.08 4.65 -4.19
CA PRO A 171 -22.45 4.83 -5.58
C PRO A 171 -23.91 5.27 -5.66
N SER A 172 -24.21 6.31 -6.45
CA SER A 172 -25.59 6.60 -6.82
C SER A 172 -26.16 5.41 -7.59
N ALA A 173 -27.42 5.07 -7.35
CA ALA A 173 -28.14 4.08 -8.15
C ALA A 173 -28.15 4.47 -9.64
#